data_AF-A0A6P1ZCT1-F1
#
_entry.id   AF-A0A6P1ZCT1-F1
#
_cell.length_a   1.000
_cell.length_b   1.000
_cell.length_c   1.000
_cell.angle_alpha   90.00
_cell.angle_beta   90.00
_cell.angle_gamma   90.00
#
_symmetry.space_group_name_H-M   'P 1'
#
loop_
_entity.id
_entity.type
_entity.pdbx_description
1 polymer ?
#
loop_
_entity_poly.entity_id
_entity_poly.type
_entity_poly.pdbx_seq_one_letter_code
_entity_poly.pdbx_strand_id
1 'polypeptide(L)'
;MQNAIQDISRLMQFENWIRFYFIREEDDTLYVRIPDEAVKRIEEEYPLYISIVEELNNKPIDYEKSMATLCKQVVTIFEGDKYPFGISGDVFDTKDFQAEMHLFNVWVQSHESQLDQAFMDFSTWQEIFGEWRQDDRVKEYFEKLRKHAINTTVKCESDTVH
;
A
#
# COMPACT_ATOMS: atom_id res chain seq x y z
N MET A 1 -9.98 -13.19 -8.67
CA MET A 1 -8.57 -13.14 -8.28
C MET A 1 -7.88 -11.88 -8.78
N GLN A 2 -7.74 -11.65 -10.09
CA GLN A 2 -7.01 -10.48 -10.62
C GLN A 2 -7.47 -9.13 -10.05
N ASN A 3 -8.79 -8.89 -10.00
CA ASN A 3 -9.33 -7.65 -9.44
C ASN A 3 -8.99 -7.51 -7.94
N ALA A 4 -9.03 -8.60 -7.17
CA ALA A 4 -8.69 -8.58 -5.74
C ALA A 4 -7.20 -8.26 -5.53
N ILE A 5 -6.32 -8.83 -6.38
CA ILE A 5 -4.89 -8.48 -6.38
C ILE A 5 -4.71 -6.98 -6.64
N GLN A 6 -5.38 -6.43 -7.65
CA GLN A 6 -5.27 -5.01 -8.01
C GLN A 6 -5.80 -4.09 -6.90
N ASP A 7 -6.97 -4.39 -6.36
CA ASP A 7 -7.61 -3.58 -5.33
C ASP A 7 -6.80 -3.57 -4.02
N ILE A 8 -6.33 -4.75 -3.59
CA ILE A 8 -5.50 -4.88 -2.38
C ILE A 8 -4.14 -4.22 -2.60
N SER A 9 -3.49 -4.43 -3.76
CA SER A 9 -2.22 -3.75 -4.08
C SER A 9 -2.38 -2.23 -4.04
N ARG A 10 -3.47 -1.70 -4.59
CA ARG A 10 -3.74 -0.25 -4.58
C ARG A 10 -3.90 0.30 -3.17
N LEU A 11 -4.57 -0.42 -2.26
CA LEU A 11 -4.68 -0.01 -0.85
C LEU A 11 -3.29 0.03 -0.18
N MET A 12 -2.43 -0.97 -0.44
CA MET A 12 -1.08 -0.98 0.12
C MET A 12 -0.20 0.15 -0.44
N GLN A 13 -0.34 0.44 -1.73
CA GLN A 13 0.35 1.57 -2.36
C GLN A 13 -0.13 2.90 -1.76
N PHE A 14 -1.42 3.03 -1.48
CA PHE A 14 -2.01 4.19 -0.82
C PHE A 14 -1.50 4.37 0.61
N GLU A 15 -1.42 3.29 1.39
CA GLU A 15 -0.82 3.30 2.73
C GLU A 15 0.66 3.73 2.69
N ASN A 16 1.41 3.23 1.72
CA ASN A 16 2.81 3.61 1.52
C ASN A 16 2.95 5.09 1.19
N TRP A 17 2.09 5.61 0.31
CA TRP A 17 2.00 7.04 -0.01
C TRP A 17 1.70 7.89 1.23
N ILE A 18 0.79 7.45 2.11
CA ILE A 18 0.52 8.13 3.38
C ILE A 18 1.80 8.21 4.22
N ARG A 19 2.48 7.07 4.40
CA ARG A 19 3.70 7.01 5.20
C ARG A 19 4.81 7.88 4.63
N PHE A 20 4.95 7.92 3.31
CA PHE A 20 5.97 8.70 2.64
C PHE A 20 5.83 10.20 2.91
N TYR A 21 4.63 10.77 2.76
CA TYR A 21 4.45 12.23 2.87
C TYR A 21 4.09 12.74 4.27
N PHE A 22 3.41 11.92 5.07
CA PHE A 22 2.78 12.38 6.31
C PHE A 22 3.43 11.84 7.58
N ILE A 23 4.49 11.04 7.51
CA ILE A 23 5.28 10.72 8.70
C ILE A 23 6.05 11.96 9.18
N ARG A 24 5.97 12.23 10.48
CA ARG A 24 6.71 13.26 11.20
C ARG A 24 7.32 12.65 12.44
N GLU A 25 8.54 13.05 12.76
CA GLU A 25 9.20 12.68 14.00
C GLU A 25 8.90 13.73 15.07
N GLU A 26 8.38 13.28 16.22
CA GLU A 26 8.04 14.07 17.39
C GLU A 26 8.57 13.33 18.62
N ASP A 27 9.50 13.94 19.37
CA ASP A 27 10.10 13.35 20.58
C ASP A 27 10.59 11.89 20.38
N ASP A 28 11.43 11.68 19.36
CA ASP A 28 11.98 10.37 18.94
C ASP A 28 10.92 9.32 18.55
N THR A 29 9.67 9.75 18.35
CA THR A 29 8.55 8.88 17.95
C THR A 29 8.00 9.34 16.60
N LEU A 30 7.80 8.38 15.69
CA LEU A 30 7.19 8.67 14.39
C LEU A 30 5.66 8.70 14.52
N TYR A 31 5.02 9.72 13.96
CA TYR A 31 3.58 9.90 13.88
C TYR A 31 3.14 10.13 12.44
N VAL A 32 1.95 9.66 12.10
CA VAL A 32 1.27 10.09 10.86
C VAL A 32 0.49 11.38 11.16
N ARG A 33 0.82 12.47 10.46
CA ARG A 33 0.22 13.80 10.59
C ARG A 33 -0.32 14.25 9.25
N ILE A 34 -1.60 13.99 9.00
CA ILE A 34 -2.28 14.36 7.76
C ILE A 34 -3.06 15.66 8.03
N PRO A 35 -2.73 16.77 7.35
CA PRO A 35 -3.46 18.03 7.47
C PRO A 35 -4.94 17.88 7.10
N ASP A 36 -5.83 18.63 7.75
CA ASP A 36 -7.29 18.56 7.51
C ASP A 36 -7.67 18.76 6.04
N GLU A 37 -6.96 19.61 5.31
CA GLU A 37 -7.17 19.82 3.87
C GLU A 37 -6.85 18.56 3.04
N ALA A 38 -5.82 17.81 3.43
CA ALA A 38 -5.45 16.56 2.78
C ALA A 38 -6.45 15.45 3.14
N VAL A 39 -6.92 15.40 4.39
CA VAL A 39 -7.98 14.45 4.79
C VAL A 39 -9.24 14.67 3.95
N LYS A 40 -9.71 15.93 3.82
CA LYS A 40 -10.89 16.26 2.99
C LYS A 40 -10.71 15.85 1.54
N ARG A 41 -9.54 16.13 0.95
CA ARG A 41 -9.26 15.72 -0.43
C ARG A 41 -9.27 14.20 -0.57
N ILE A 42 -8.73 13.47 0.41
CA ILE A 42 -8.76 12.00 0.42
C ILE A 42 -10.21 11.48 0.54
N GLU A 43 -11.05 12.08 1.38
CA GLU A 43 -12.46 11.72 1.50
C GLU A 43 -13.21 11.88 0.16
N GLU A 44 -12.89 12.93 -0.60
CA GLU A 44 -13.51 13.22 -1.89
C GLU A 44 -12.99 12.29 -3.01
N GLU A 45 -11.67 12.07 -3.09
CA GLU A 45 -11.03 11.35 -4.20
C GLU A 45 -10.94 9.83 -3.98
N TYR A 46 -10.74 9.41 -2.72
CA TYR A 46 -10.53 8.02 -2.31
C TYR A 46 -11.43 7.64 -1.13
N PRO A 47 -12.77 7.80 -1.24
CA PRO A 47 -13.69 7.55 -0.12
C PRO A 47 -13.59 6.12 0.44
N LEU A 48 -13.20 5.15 -0.40
CA LEU A 48 -12.98 3.76 0.02
C LEU A 48 -11.82 3.59 1.01
N TYR A 49 -10.87 4.52 1.04
CA TYR A 49 -9.65 4.45 1.85
C TYR A 49 -9.68 5.41 3.04
N ILE A 50 -10.80 6.07 3.32
CA ILE A 50 -10.87 6.99 4.47
C ILE A 50 -10.63 6.26 5.80
N SER A 51 -11.10 5.03 5.93
CA SER A 51 -10.94 4.25 7.17
C SER A 51 -9.48 3.96 7.51
N ILE A 52 -8.58 3.83 6.52
CA ILE A 52 -7.15 3.69 6.80
C ILE A 52 -6.52 5.03 7.22
N VAL A 53 -6.98 6.15 6.68
CA VAL A 53 -6.56 7.49 7.12
C VAL A 53 -6.97 7.71 8.57
N GLU A 54 -8.21 7.41 8.94
CA GLU A 54 -8.69 7.52 10.33
C GLU A 54 -7.92 6.61 11.30
N GLU A 55 -7.52 5.43 10.83
CA GLU A 55 -6.73 4.52 11.65
C GLU A 55 -5.29 4.96 11.85
N LEU A 56 -4.71 5.72 10.92
CA LEU A 56 -3.32 6.15 10.97
C LEU A 56 -3.17 7.57 11.53
N ASN A 57 -4.05 8.48 11.16
CA ASN A 57 -3.89 9.91 11.44
C ASN A 57 -3.81 10.17 12.94
N ASN A 58 -2.84 11.00 13.30
CA ASN A 58 -2.48 11.38 14.65
C ASN A 58 -2.00 10.26 15.58
N LYS A 59 -1.71 9.07 15.06
CA LYS A 59 -1.23 7.94 15.85
C LYS A 59 0.26 7.69 15.62
N PRO A 60 0.97 7.15 16.63
CA PRO A 60 2.35 6.74 16.46
C PRO A 60 2.40 5.56 15.49
N ILE A 61 3.46 5.51 14.69
CA ILE A 61 3.65 4.48 13.69
C ILE A 61 5.05 3.87 13.78
N ASP A 62 5.09 2.56 13.61
CA ASP A 62 6.27 1.76 13.37
C ASP A 62 5.90 0.70 12.32
N TYR A 63 6.85 -0.15 11.97
CA TYR A 63 6.63 -1.20 10.98
C TYR A 63 5.49 -2.15 11.38
N GLU A 64 5.42 -2.55 12.66
CA GLU A 64 4.44 -3.51 13.15
C GLU A 64 3.03 -2.92 13.11
N LYS A 65 2.86 -1.67 13.57
CA LYS A 65 1.59 -0.95 13.55
C LYS A 65 1.09 -0.67 12.13
N SER A 66 1.99 -0.29 11.22
CA SER A 66 1.67 -0.09 9.81
C SER A 66 1.13 -1.40 9.21
N MET A 67 1.85 -2.50 9.40
CA MET A 67 1.45 -3.80 8.88
C MET A 67 0.12 -4.28 9.47
N ALA A 68 -0.05 -4.21 10.79
CA ALA A 68 -1.28 -4.60 11.48
C ALA A 68 -2.49 -3.78 10.99
N THR A 69 -2.30 -2.47 10.85
CA THR A 69 -3.35 -1.57 10.31
C THR A 69 -3.72 -1.96 8.90
N LEU A 70 -2.73 -2.19 8.04
CA LEU A 70 -2.96 -2.56 6.65
C LEU A 70 -3.72 -3.89 6.53
N CYS A 71 -3.31 -4.92 7.26
CA CYS A 71 -3.99 -6.22 7.29
C CYS A 71 -5.45 -6.10 7.76
N LYS A 72 -5.70 -5.35 8.83
CA LYS A 72 -7.06 -5.05 9.32
C LYS A 72 -7.89 -4.34 8.25
N GLN A 73 -7.32 -3.35 7.58
CA GLN A 73 -8.01 -2.53 6.59
C GLN A 73 -8.31 -3.30 5.31
N VAL A 74 -7.44 -4.20 4.86
CA VAL A 74 -7.74 -5.10 3.75
C VAL A 74 -9.01 -5.90 4.02
N VAL A 75 -9.12 -6.52 5.21
CA VAL A 75 -10.32 -7.26 5.61
C VAL A 75 -11.54 -6.33 5.68
N THR A 76 -11.39 -5.18 6.35
CA THR A 76 -12.49 -4.23 6.57
C THR A 76 -13.07 -3.67 5.26
N ILE A 77 -12.21 -3.36 4.30
CA ILE A 77 -12.58 -2.68 3.05
C ILE A 77 -13.07 -3.68 2.00
N PHE A 78 -12.49 -4.88 1.95
CA PHE A 78 -12.67 -5.77 0.81
C PHE A 78 -13.40 -7.08 1.12
N GLU A 79 -13.38 -7.57 2.35
CA GLU A 79 -13.96 -8.88 2.70
C GLU A 79 -15.38 -8.77 3.25
N GLY A 80 -16.22 -9.76 2.91
CA GLY A 80 -17.61 -9.85 3.35
C GLY A 80 -18.61 -9.10 2.47
N ASP A 81 -18.19 -7.99 1.86
CA ASP A 81 -19.02 -7.21 0.91
C ASP A 81 -18.56 -7.41 -0.54
N LYS A 82 -17.36 -6.92 -0.88
CA LYS A 82 -16.82 -6.98 -2.26
C LYS A 82 -16.28 -8.35 -2.64
N TYR A 83 -15.63 -9.05 -1.70
CA TYR A 83 -15.06 -10.38 -1.89
C TYR A 83 -15.39 -11.32 -0.72
N PRO A 84 -15.32 -12.64 -0.91
CA PRO A 84 -15.47 -13.59 0.18
C PRO A 84 -14.42 -13.40 1.28
N PHE A 85 -14.78 -13.72 2.53
CA PHE A 85 -13.83 -13.78 3.63
C PHE A 85 -12.65 -14.74 3.32
N GLY A 86 -11.44 -14.35 3.73
CA GLY A 86 -10.21 -15.11 3.51
C GLY A 86 -9.51 -14.86 2.17
N ILE A 87 -10.12 -14.08 1.25
CA ILE A 87 -9.50 -13.75 -0.05
C ILE A 87 -8.16 -13.04 0.09
N SER A 88 -7.95 -12.27 1.16
CA SER A 88 -6.70 -11.55 1.40
C SER A 88 -5.53 -12.50 1.59
N GLY A 89 -5.72 -13.58 2.34
CA GLY A 89 -4.73 -14.65 2.49
C GLY A 89 -4.37 -15.27 1.15
N ASP A 90 -5.38 -15.65 0.36
CA ASP A 90 -5.16 -16.21 -0.98
C ASP A 90 -4.39 -15.23 -1.89
N VAL A 91 -4.72 -13.93 -1.82
CA VAL A 91 -4.05 -12.87 -2.60
C VAL A 91 -2.59 -12.72 -2.18
N PHE A 92 -2.30 -12.66 -0.88
CA PHE A 92 -0.94 -12.50 -0.35
C PHE A 92 -0.01 -13.67 -0.73
N ASP A 93 -0.57 -14.86 -0.87
CA ASP A 93 0.16 -16.05 -1.30
C ASP A 93 0.40 -16.12 -2.81
N THR A 94 -0.25 -15.25 -3.61
CA THR A 94 -0.01 -15.24 -5.05
C THR A 94 1.34 -14.60 -5.42
N LYS A 95 2.04 -15.23 -6.36
CA LYS A 95 3.28 -14.67 -6.95
C LYS A 95 3.02 -13.34 -7.67
N ASP A 96 1.85 -13.18 -8.26
CA ASP A 96 1.49 -11.97 -8.99
C ASP A 96 1.41 -10.77 -8.04
N PHE A 97 0.78 -10.94 -6.88
CA PHE A 97 0.74 -9.92 -5.83
C PHE A 97 2.14 -9.64 -5.25
N GLN A 98 2.90 -10.68 -4.91
CA GLN A 98 4.25 -10.51 -4.36
C GLN A 98 5.19 -9.79 -5.34
N ALA A 99 5.11 -10.12 -6.63
CA ALA A 99 5.85 -9.44 -7.68
C ALA A 99 5.40 -7.99 -7.84
N GLU A 100 4.10 -7.71 -7.78
CA GLU A 100 3.53 -6.35 -7.86
C GLU A 100 4.04 -5.47 -6.72
N MET A 101 3.97 -5.95 -5.48
CA MET A 101 4.42 -5.20 -4.31
C MET A 101 5.94 -5.02 -4.29
N HIS A 102 6.70 -6.05 -4.69
CA HIS A 102 8.15 -5.92 -4.83
C HIS A 102 8.53 -4.89 -5.89
N LEU A 103 7.86 -4.91 -7.04
CA LEU A 103 8.09 -3.96 -8.12
C LEU A 103 7.79 -2.53 -7.69
N PHE A 104 6.67 -2.33 -6.99
CA PHE A 104 6.32 -1.02 -6.43
C PHE A 104 7.35 -0.52 -5.42
N ASN A 105 7.83 -1.38 -4.51
CA ASN A 105 8.86 -1.00 -3.54
C ASN A 105 10.19 -0.60 -4.24
N VAL A 106 10.59 -1.33 -5.28
CA VAL A 106 11.76 -0.96 -6.11
C VAL A 106 11.54 0.40 -6.79
N TRP A 107 10.33 0.66 -7.28
CA TRP A 107 10.00 1.96 -7.87
C TRP A 107 10.13 3.10 -6.86
N VAL A 108 9.50 2.97 -5.67
CA VAL A 108 9.59 3.99 -4.60
C VAL A 108 11.04 4.27 -4.24
N GLN A 109 11.85 3.23 -4.02
CA GLN A 109 13.27 3.38 -3.66
C GLN A 109 14.10 4.03 -4.77
N SER A 110 13.85 3.68 -6.04
CA SER A 110 14.59 4.25 -7.18
C SER A 110 14.18 5.67 -7.52
N HIS A 111 12.98 6.11 -7.11
CA HIS A 111 12.45 7.45 -7.38
C HIS A 111 12.36 8.32 -6.13
N GLU A 112 12.86 7.87 -4.97
CA GLU A 112 12.75 8.57 -3.68
C GLU A 112 13.15 10.04 -3.77
N SER A 113 14.31 10.34 -4.37
CA SER A 113 14.78 11.71 -4.55
C SER A 113 13.89 12.60 -5.43
N GLN A 114 13.08 12.01 -6.32
CA GLN A 114 12.09 12.73 -7.11
C GLN A 114 10.79 12.91 -6.32
N LEU A 115 10.36 11.87 -5.60
CA LEU A 115 9.16 11.87 -4.79
C LEU A 115 9.27 12.84 -3.61
N ASP A 116 10.48 13.06 -3.08
CA ASP A 116 10.78 13.96 -1.96
C ASP A 116 10.89 15.46 -2.37
N GLN A 117 11.04 15.76 -3.66
CA GLN A 117 11.18 17.16 -4.14
C GLN A 117 9.94 18.01 -3.90
N ALA A 118 8.77 17.40 -4.04
CA ALA A 118 7.48 18.07 -3.86
C ALA A 118 6.42 17.05 -3.49
N PHE A 119 5.40 17.53 -2.79
CA PHE A 119 4.20 16.74 -2.55
C PHE A 119 3.53 16.37 -3.88
N MET A 120 3.17 15.09 -4.04
CA MET A 120 2.41 14.57 -5.17
C MET A 120 1.20 13.80 -4.66
N ASP A 121 0.05 13.98 -5.30
CA ASP A 121 -1.14 13.21 -4.97
C ASP A 121 -0.98 11.72 -5.32
N PHE A 122 -1.75 10.86 -4.67
CA PHE A 122 -1.67 9.42 -4.88
C PHE A 122 -1.93 9.05 -6.35
N SER A 123 -2.89 9.69 -7.01
CA SER A 123 -3.15 9.49 -8.45
C SER A 123 -1.91 9.76 -9.32
N THR A 124 -1.12 10.77 -8.98
CA THR A 124 0.15 11.08 -9.66
C THR A 124 1.18 9.99 -9.44
N TRP A 125 1.29 9.43 -8.22
CA TRP A 125 2.12 8.24 -7.98
C TRP A 125 1.69 7.06 -8.86
N GLN A 126 0.38 6.80 -8.95
CA GLN A 126 -0.14 5.71 -9.77
C GLN A 126 0.20 5.91 -11.26
N GLU A 127 0.11 7.15 -11.76
CA GLU A 127 0.46 7.50 -13.14
C GLU A 127 1.95 7.27 -13.41
N ILE A 128 2.84 7.87 -12.61
CA ILE A 128 4.29 7.75 -12.81
C ILE A 128 4.74 6.28 -12.67
N PHE A 129 4.21 5.56 -11.68
CA PHE A 129 4.48 4.13 -11.53
C PHE A 129 3.99 3.35 -12.77
N GLY A 130 2.79 3.64 -13.24
CA GLY A 130 2.18 3.02 -14.42
C GLY A 130 2.99 3.26 -15.70
N GLU A 131 3.51 4.46 -15.88
CA GLU A 131 4.41 4.85 -16.98
C GLU A 131 5.76 4.13 -16.89
N TRP A 132 6.39 4.16 -15.71
CA TRP A 132 7.67 3.49 -15.47
C TRP A 132 7.59 1.99 -15.77
N ARG A 133 6.45 1.36 -15.45
CA ARG A 133 6.17 -0.05 -15.77
C ARG A 133 6.09 -0.35 -17.27
N GLN A 134 5.98 0.66 -18.13
CA GLN A 134 5.95 0.45 -19.57
C GLN A 134 7.34 0.23 -20.20
N ASP A 135 8.43 0.56 -19.49
CA ASP A 135 9.79 0.28 -19.95
C ASP A 135 10.01 -1.24 -20.10
N ASP A 136 10.55 -1.66 -21.25
CA ASP A 136 10.72 -3.08 -21.58
C ASP A 136 11.60 -3.82 -20.56
N ARG A 137 12.60 -3.15 -19.97
CA ARG A 137 13.45 -3.75 -18.94
C ARG A 137 12.67 -3.99 -17.65
N VAL A 138 11.73 -3.09 -17.33
CA VAL A 138 10.86 -3.22 -16.16
C VAL A 138 9.85 -4.35 -16.38
N LYS A 139 9.27 -4.46 -17.58
CA LYS A 139 8.40 -5.58 -17.97
C LYS A 139 9.13 -6.93 -17.88
N GLU A 140 10.33 -7.01 -18.43
CA GLU A 140 11.17 -8.22 -18.34
C GLU A 140 11.53 -8.58 -16.90
N TYR A 141 11.86 -7.57 -16.09
CA TYR A 141 12.13 -7.75 -14.67
C TYR A 141 10.89 -8.29 -13.95
N PHE A 142 9.72 -7.67 -14.15
CA PHE A 142 8.45 -8.13 -13.57
C PHE A 142 8.11 -9.57 -13.95
N GLU A 143 8.31 -9.97 -15.20
CA GLU A 143 8.09 -11.36 -15.62
C GLU A 143 9.07 -12.35 -14.96
N LYS A 144 10.30 -11.92 -14.64
CA LYS A 144 11.22 -12.73 -13.83
C LYS A 144 10.73 -12.85 -12.38
N LEU A 145 10.24 -11.75 -11.81
CA LEU A 145 9.66 -11.72 -10.46
C LEU A 145 8.47 -12.69 -10.33
N ARG A 146 7.59 -12.77 -11.33
CA ARG A 146 6.44 -13.70 -11.31
C ARG A 146 6.84 -15.16 -11.41
N LYS A 147 7.96 -15.46 -12.07
CA LYS A 147 8.45 -16.84 -12.25
C LYS A 147 9.14 -17.37 -11.00
N HIS A 148 9.87 -16.52 -10.29
CA HIS A 148 10.58 -16.89 -9.07
C HIS A 148 9.74 -16.55 -7.83
N ALA A 149 9.66 -17.44 -6.84
CA ALA A 149 9.06 -17.06 -5.57
C ALA A 149 9.95 -15.98 -4.95
N ILE A 150 9.44 -14.75 -4.82
CA ILE A 150 10.08 -13.72 -4.01
C ILE A 150 9.45 -13.85 -2.64
N ASN A 151 10.24 -14.22 -1.65
CA ASN A 151 9.79 -14.17 -0.26
C ASN A 151 9.76 -12.71 0.22
N THR A 152 8.88 -11.89 -0.36
CA THR A 152 8.36 -10.68 0.29
C THR A 152 7.13 -11.10 1.06
N THR A 153 7.33 -11.87 2.13
CA THR A 153 6.21 -12.41 2.90
C THR A 153 5.55 -11.27 3.68
N VAL A 154 4.50 -10.69 3.11
CA VAL A 154 3.51 -9.92 3.87
C VAL A 154 2.76 -10.96 4.70
N LYS A 155 3.23 -11.22 5.92
CA LYS A 155 2.51 -12.05 6.87
C LYS A 155 1.50 -11.19 7.60
N CYS A 156 0.28 -11.15 7.10
CA CYS A 156 -0.86 -10.78 7.93
C CYS A 156 -1.19 -11.98 8.80
N GLU A 157 -0.58 -12.08 9.98
CA GLU A 157 -0.97 -13.10 10.96
C GLU A 157 -2.39 -12.78 11.41
N SER A 158 -3.36 -13.56 10.93
CA SER A 158 -4.74 -13.50 11.42
C SER A 158 -4.79 -14.20 12.77
N ASP A 159 -4.40 -13.50 13.83
CA ASP A 159 -4.78 -13.91 15.18
C ASP A 159 -6.26 -13.59 15.41
N THR A 160 -7.13 -14.24 14.64
CA THR A 160 -8.52 -14.45 15.05
C THR A 160 -8.52 -15.65 15.99
N VAL A 161 -8.48 -15.33 17.28
CA VAL A 161 -8.82 -16.25 18.38
C VAL A 161 -10.14 -16.93 18.05
N HIS A 162 -10.09 -18.27 17.96
CA HIS A 162 -11.23 -19.17 17.83
C HIS A 162 -12.23 -19.03 18.98
#